data_AF-A0A6V8N0X9-F1
#
_entry.id   AF-A0A6V8N0X9-F1
#
_cell.length_a   1.000
_cell.length_b   1.000
_cell.length_c   1.000
_cell.angle_alpha   90.00
_cell.angle_beta   90.00
_cell.angle_gamma   90.00
#
_symmetry.space_group_name_H-M   'P 1'
#
loop_
_entity.id
_entity.type
_entity.pdbx_description
1 polymer ?
#
loop_
_entity_poly.entity_id
_entity_poly.type
_entity_poly.pdbx_seq_one_letter_code
_entity_poly.pdbx_strand_id
1 'polypeptide(L)'
;MAEEKKEPWLNYLALTTVVLAVCATLATFKGGGFSTRSVLVQNQASDQWAFYQAKSIKQSLAEMEQGQLERELLRTADRKVAAAMEGRVQALKGKIAKYDQEKAKIQDDAKKLEKERDDAQHHGRPFGLAVIFLQIAILLSSIAALLKKKMVWVAGVAVGICGLVQFANGFMLFM
;
A
#
# COMPACT_ATOMS: atom_id res chain seq x y z
N MET A 1 -9.51 -26.75 53.90
CA MET A 1 -9.46 -26.17 52.54
C MET A 1 -8.06 -26.44 52.03
N ALA A 2 -7.89 -27.42 51.14
CA ALA A 2 -6.57 -27.76 50.63
C ALA A 2 -6.05 -26.59 49.79
N GLU A 3 -4.92 -26.01 50.20
CA GLU A 3 -4.20 -25.05 49.37
C GLU A 3 -3.85 -25.75 48.05
N GLU A 4 -4.47 -25.33 46.95
CA GLU A 4 -4.01 -25.69 45.61
C GLU A 4 -2.54 -25.24 45.53
N LYS A 5 -1.61 -26.20 45.56
CA LYS A 5 -0.22 -25.96 45.18
C LYS A 5 -0.25 -25.37 43.77
N LYS A 6 -0.13 -24.04 43.65
CA LYS A 6 0.03 -23.35 42.38
C LYS A 6 1.22 -23.96 41.69
N GLU A 7 0.96 -24.77 40.68
CA GLU A 7 2.03 -25.41 39.95
C GLU A 7 2.89 -24.31 39.30
N PRO A 8 4.20 -24.27 39.57
CA PRO A 8 5.06 -23.13 39.17
C PRO A 8 5.08 -22.90 37.65
N TRP A 9 4.71 -23.91 36.84
CA TRP A 9 4.57 -23.78 35.38
C TRP A 9 3.45 -22.82 34.95
N LEU A 10 2.40 -22.64 35.76
CA LEU A 10 1.33 -21.69 35.48
C LEU A 10 1.82 -20.24 35.54
N ASN A 11 2.77 -19.93 36.43
CA ASN A 11 3.41 -18.61 36.49
C ASN A 11 4.27 -18.34 35.24
N TYR A 12 5.00 -19.35 34.76
CA TYR A 12 5.76 -19.25 33.50
C TYR A 12 4.84 -19.10 32.28
N LEU A 13 3.70 -19.80 32.27
CA LEU A 13 2.67 -19.64 31.24
C LEU A 13 2.13 -18.20 31.23
N ALA A 14 1.77 -17.66 32.39
CA ALA A 14 1.28 -16.28 32.50
C ALA A 14 2.33 -15.28 31.99
N LEU A 15 3.60 -15.41 32.43
CA LEU A 15 4.68 -14.53 32.00
C LEU A 15 4.92 -14.59 30.48
N THR A 16 5.01 -15.80 29.91
CA THR A 16 5.21 -15.98 28.46
C THR A 16 4.06 -15.39 27.65
N THR A 17 2.81 -15.55 28.11
CA THR A 17 1.63 -14.99 27.45
C THR A 17 1.65 -13.46 27.47
N VAL A 18 2.06 -12.84 28.58
CA VAL A 18 2.20 -11.37 28.68
C VAL A 18 3.27 -10.86 27.72
N VAL A 19 4.43 -11.51 27.64
CA VAL A 19 5.50 -11.13 26.70
C VAL A 19 5.02 -11.23 25.25
N LEU A 20 4.37 -12.33 24.88
CA LEU A 20 3.80 -12.51 23.54
C LEU A 20 2.75 -11.45 23.22
N ALA A 21 1.90 -11.09 24.20
CA ALA A 21 0.89 -10.05 24.04
C ALA A 21 1.52 -8.67 23.77
N VAL A 22 2.54 -8.28 24.54
CA VAL A 22 3.26 -7.01 24.31
C VAL A 22 3.90 -6.99 22.93
N CYS A 23 4.58 -8.07 22.52
CA CYS A 23 5.13 -8.19 21.17
C CYS A 23 4.05 -8.10 20.09
N ALA A 24 2.90 -8.73 20.29
CA ALA A 24 1.78 -8.69 19.34
C ALA A 24 1.21 -7.28 19.20
N THR A 25 1.05 -6.54 20.30
CA THR A 25 0.60 -5.15 20.27
C THR A 25 1.58 -4.26 19.52
N LEU A 26 2.89 -4.38 19.78
CA LEU A 26 3.92 -3.62 19.08
C LEU A 26 3.95 -3.95 17.58
N ALA A 27 3.86 -5.23 17.22
CA ALA A 27 3.79 -5.69 15.84
C ALA A 27 2.56 -5.13 15.12
N THR A 28 1.41 -5.11 15.80
CA THR A 28 0.15 -4.58 15.27
C THR A 28 0.25 -3.09 15.02
N PHE A 29 0.78 -2.32 15.97
CA PHE A 29 0.93 -0.87 15.81
C PHE A 29 1.86 -0.53 14.64
N LYS A 30 3.02 -1.20 14.57
CA LYS A 30 4.01 -0.95 13.51
C LYS A 30 3.53 -1.44 12.13
N GLY A 31 2.99 -2.65 12.06
CA GLY A 31 2.40 -3.19 10.83
C GLY A 31 1.21 -2.36 10.33
N GLY A 32 0.40 -1.85 11.26
CA GLY A 32 -0.69 -0.92 10.97
C GLY A 32 -0.20 0.36 10.29
N GLY A 33 0.88 0.97 10.78
CA GLY A 33 1.48 2.16 10.18
C GLY A 33 1.92 1.95 8.72
N PHE A 34 2.56 0.82 8.40
CA PHE A 34 2.94 0.47 7.02
C PHE A 34 1.72 0.24 6.13
N SER A 35 0.69 -0.44 6.65
CA SER A 35 -0.56 -0.63 5.93
C SER A 35 -1.22 0.72 5.60
N THR A 36 -1.32 1.62 6.57
CA THR A 36 -1.85 2.98 6.36
C THR A 36 -1.01 3.75 5.35
N ARG A 37 0.32 3.70 5.43
CA ARG A 37 1.20 4.37 4.47
C ARG A 37 1.03 3.80 3.06
N SER A 38 0.97 2.48 2.91
CA SER A 38 0.75 1.83 1.61
C SER A 38 -0.58 2.27 0.99
N VAL A 39 -1.66 2.32 1.78
CA VAL A 39 -2.97 2.81 1.31
C VAL A 39 -2.90 4.29 0.91
N LEU A 40 -2.24 5.13 1.71
CA LEU A 40 -2.10 6.55 1.41
C LEU A 40 -1.33 6.77 0.09
N VAL A 41 -0.19 6.10 -0.08
CA VAL A 41 0.62 6.21 -1.31
C VAL A 41 -0.12 5.63 -2.51
N GLN A 42 -0.86 4.53 -2.33
CA GLN A 42 -1.73 3.98 -3.37
C GLN A 42 -2.83 4.97 -3.80
N ASN A 43 -3.42 5.70 -2.86
CA ASN A 43 -4.39 6.74 -3.18
C ASN A 43 -3.75 7.89 -3.96
N GLN A 44 -2.56 8.36 -3.53
CA GLN A 44 -1.81 9.38 -4.27
C GLN A 44 -1.45 8.93 -5.70
N ALA A 45 -1.02 7.67 -5.88
CA ALA A 45 -0.77 7.10 -7.20
C ALA A 45 -2.05 7.07 -8.05
N SER A 46 -3.18 6.70 -7.45
CA SER A 46 -4.50 6.71 -8.10
C SER A 46 -4.90 8.12 -8.55
N ASP A 47 -4.65 9.13 -7.72
CA ASP A 47 -4.91 10.53 -8.06
C ASP A 47 -4.06 10.97 -9.25
N GLN A 48 -2.78 10.58 -9.30
CA GLN A 48 -1.92 10.86 -10.46
C GLN A 48 -2.43 10.19 -11.73
N TRP A 49 -2.89 8.94 -11.66
CA TRP A 49 -3.51 8.28 -12.80
C TRP A 49 -4.82 8.96 -13.24
N ALA A 50 -5.62 9.47 -12.29
CA ALA A 50 -6.80 10.26 -12.60
C ALA A 50 -6.44 11.58 -13.32
N PHE A 51 -5.38 12.28 -12.87
CA PHE A 51 -4.88 13.47 -13.57
C PHE A 51 -4.36 13.15 -14.96
N TYR A 52 -3.63 12.04 -15.13
CA TYR A 52 -3.18 11.57 -16.44
C TYR A 52 -4.37 11.34 -17.38
N GLN A 53 -5.42 10.65 -16.89
CA GLN A 53 -6.63 10.39 -17.65
C GLN A 53 -7.33 11.69 -18.05
N ALA A 54 -7.50 12.63 -17.11
CA ALA A 54 -8.09 13.93 -17.38
C ALA A 54 -7.30 14.72 -18.45
N LYS A 55 -5.96 14.68 -18.41
CA LYS A 55 -5.10 15.30 -19.42
C LYS A 55 -5.23 14.60 -20.77
N SER A 56 -5.32 13.28 -20.80
CA SER A 56 -5.52 12.52 -22.02
C SER A 56 -6.85 12.82 -22.69
N ILE A 57 -7.92 13.02 -21.91
CA ILE A 57 -9.22 13.45 -22.44
C ILE A 57 -9.12 14.86 -23.05
N LYS A 58 -8.47 15.82 -22.36
CA LYS A 58 -8.25 17.18 -22.88
C LYS A 58 -7.43 17.20 -24.16
N GLN A 59 -6.42 16.34 -24.24
CA GLN A 59 -5.61 16.15 -25.45
C GLN A 59 -6.46 15.59 -26.59
N SER A 60 -7.21 14.52 -26.36
CA SER A 60 -8.08 13.91 -27.39
C SER A 60 -9.12 14.90 -27.92
N LEU A 61 -9.68 15.76 -27.05
CA LEU A 61 -10.58 16.83 -27.48
C LEU A 61 -9.87 17.87 -28.36
N ALA A 62 -8.64 18.26 -28.02
CA ALA A 62 -7.85 19.19 -28.82
C ALA A 62 -7.45 18.60 -30.18
N GLU A 63 -7.12 17.31 -30.23
CA GLU A 63 -6.85 16.57 -31.48
C GLU A 63 -8.11 16.49 -32.35
N MET A 64 -9.28 16.28 -31.74
CA MET A 64 -10.55 16.27 -32.46
C MET A 64 -10.88 17.66 -33.06
N GLU A 65 -10.69 18.74 -32.30
CA GLU A 65 -10.85 20.13 -32.78
C GLU A 65 -9.87 20.41 -33.92
N GLN A 66 -8.60 20.02 -33.77
CA GLN A 66 -7.58 20.18 -34.81
C GLN A 66 -7.99 19.46 -36.10
N GLY A 67 -8.43 18.19 -36.00
CA GLY A 67 -8.87 17.43 -37.17
C GLY A 67 -10.14 17.99 -37.82
N GLN A 68 -11.02 18.64 -37.06
CA GLN A 68 -12.17 19.37 -37.62
C GLN A 68 -11.70 20.60 -38.42
N LEU A 69 -10.82 21.42 -37.83
CA LEU A 69 -10.29 22.62 -38.48
C LEU A 69 -9.48 22.28 -39.73
N GLU A 70 -8.66 21.24 -39.71
CA GLU A 70 -7.91 20.76 -40.88
C GLU A 70 -8.84 20.33 -42.02
N ARG A 71 -9.96 19.65 -41.72
CA ARG A 71 -10.97 19.29 -42.72
C ARG A 71 -11.71 20.51 -43.28
N GLU A 72 -12.01 21.51 -42.46
CA GLU A 72 -12.64 22.76 -42.90
C GLU A 72 -11.68 23.60 -43.76
N LEU A 73 -10.39 23.59 -43.45
CA LEU A 73 -9.35 24.25 -44.24
C LEU A 73 -9.30 23.70 -45.67
N LEU A 74 -9.38 22.37 -45.83
CA LEU A 74 -9.44 21.71 -47.15
C LEU A 74 -10.70 22.07 -47.96
N ARG A 75 -11.76 22.55 -47.31
CA ARG A 75 -13.05 22.89 -47.95
C ARG A 75 -13.21 24.39 -48.22
N THR A 76 -12.34 25.23 -47.65
CA THR A 76 -12.45 26.68 -47.70
C THR A 76 -11.69 27.25 -48.90
N ALA A 77 -12.38 28.06 -49.73
CA ALA A 77 -11.75 28.78 -50.84
C ALA A 77 -11.27 30.20 -50.47
N ASP A 78 -11.67 30.73 -49.30
CA ASP A 78 -11.29 32.06 -48.83
C ASP A 78 -9.91 32.05 -48.12
N ARG A 79 -8.96 32.77 -48.71
CA ARG A 79 -7.56 32.88 -48.23
C ARG A 79 -7.44 33.52 -46.85
N LYS A 80 -8.32 34.45 -46.48
CA LYS A 80 -8.26 35.11 -45.16
C LYS A 80 -8.74 34.18 -44.06
N VAL A 81 -9.79 33.41 -44.32
CA VAL A 81 -10.31 32.39 -43.41
C VAL A 81 -9.30 31.25 -43.26
N ALA A 82 -8.67 30.83 -44.36
CA ALA A 82 -7.63 29.80 -44.34
C ALA A 82 -6.45 30.17 -43.42
N ALA A 83 -5.91 31.39 -43.57
CA ALA A 83 -4.79 31.86 -42.73
C ALA A 83 -5.15 31.94 -41.22
N ALA A 84 -6.38 32.35 -40.89
CA ALA A 84 -6.84 32.37 -39.50
C ALA A 84 -6.98 30.96 -38.89
N MET A 85 -7.46 29.99 -39.68
CA MET A 85 -7.59 28.60 -39.24
C MET A 85 -6.24 27.91 -39.10
N GLU A 86 -5.27 28.17 -39.98
CA GLU A 86 -3.89 27.67 -39.85
C GLU A 86 -3.23 28.13 -38.53
N GLY A 87 -3.43 29.39 -38.14
CA GLY A 87 -2.95 29.90 -36.85
C GLY A 87 -3.56 29.16 -35.65
N ARG A 88 -4.85 28.83 -35.71
CA ARG A 88 -5.53 28.02 -34.66
C ARG A 88 -5.02 26.59 -34.62
N VAL A 89 -4.79 25.97 -35.78
CA VAL A 89 -4.21 24.62 -35.88
C VAL A 89 -2.81 24.57 -35.27
N GLN A 90 -1.95 25.56 -35.54
CA GLN A 90 -0.62 25.63 -34.90
C GLN A 90 -0.71 25.81 -33.38
N ALA A 91 -1.63 26.65 -32.90
CA ALA A 91 -1.85 26.82 -31.46
C ALA A 91 -2.33 25.52 -30.78
N LEU A 92 -3.19 24.73 -31.44
CA LEU A 92 -3.64 23.43 -30.95
C LEU A 92 -2.50 22.40 -30.93
N LYS A 93 -1.68 22.32 -31.99
CA LYS A 93 -0.48 21.48 -32.02
C LYS A 93 0.47 21.78 -30.84
N GLY A 94 0.69 23.06 -30.55
CA GLY A 94 1.50 23.47 -29.39
C GLY A 94 0.89 23.03 -28.05
N LYS A 95 -0.44 23.10 -27.90
CA LYS A 95 -1.13 22.61 -26.69
C LYS A 95 -1.05 21.08 -26.56
N ILE A 96 -1.21 20.34 -27.64
CA ILE A 96 -1.10 18.87 -27.67
C ILE A 96 0.29 18.44 -27.23
N ALA A 97 1.35 19.02 -27.82
CA ALA A 97 2.73 18.73 -27.43
C ALA A 97 3.01 19.03 -25.95
N LYS A 98 2.41 20.11 -25.40
CA LYS A 98 2.48 20.41 -23.97
C LYS A 98 1.77 19.35 -23.12
N TYR A 99 0.59 18.88 -23.53
CA TYR A 99 -0.12 17.82 -22.82
C TYR A 99 0.62 16.49 -22.83
N ASP A 100 1.30 16.13 -23.93
CA ASP A 100 2.15 14.93 -23.99
C ASP A 100 3.28 14.99 -22.96
N GLN A 101 3.96 16.14 -22.86
CA GLN A 101 5.02 16.33 -21.86
C GLN A 101 4.49 16.29 -20.42
N GLU A 102 3.34 16.92 -20.16
CA GLU A 102 2.71 16.89 -18.83
C GLU A 102 2.26 15.47 -18.45
N LYS A 103 1.66 14.73 -19.39
CA LYS A 103 1.26 13.34 -19.20
C LYS A 103 2.45 12.44 -18.88
N ALA A 104 3.57 12.59 -19.59
CA ALA A 104 4.78 11.82 -19.33
C ALA A 104 5.31 12.05 -17.90
N LYS A 105 5.30 13.31 -17.42
CA LYS A 105 5.68 13.64 -16.04
C LYS A 105 4.74 13.03 -15.02
N ILE A 106 3.43 13.16 -15.21
CA ILE A 106 2.42 12.58 -14.31
C ILE A 106 2.56 11.06 -14.25
N GLN A 107 2.84 10.41 -15.38
CA GLN A 107 3.06 8.96 -15.43
C GLN A 107 4.32 8.55 -14.66
N ASP A 108 5.42 9.30 -14.79
CA ASP A 108 6.65 9.05 -14.03
C ASP A 108 6.42 9.19 -12.52
N ASP A 109 5.71 10.23 -12.11
CA ASP A 109 5.38 10.45 -10.69
C ASP A 109 4.43 9.37 -10.15
N ALA A 110 3.43 8.93 -10.93
CA ALA A 110 2.57 7.81 -10.57
C ALA A 110 3.37 6.52 -10.34
N LYS A 111 4.33 6.21 -11.23
CA LYS A 111 5.20 5.03 -11.10
C LYS A 111 6.14 5.11 -9.90
N LYS A 112 6.64 6.30 -9.56
CA LYS A 112 7.44 6.49 -8.33
C LYS A 112 6.61 6.18 -7.08
N LEU A 113 5.38 6.67 -7.03
CA LEU A 113 4.45 6.38 -5.93
C LEU A 113 4.10 4.88 -5.86
N GLU A 114 3.88 4.21 -6.99
CA GLU A 114 3.69 2.75 -7.01
C GLU A 114 4.89 1.99 -6.45
N LYS A 115 6.11 2.44 -6.77
CA LYS A 115 7.33 1.85 -6.20
C LYS A 115 7.43 2.08 -4.69
N GLU A 116 7.09 3.27 -4.21
CA GLU A 116 7.05 3.56 -2.76
C GLU A 116 5.98 2.74 -2.04
N ARG A 117 4.81 2.52 -2.67
CA ARG A 117 3.76 1.64 -2.16
C ARG A 117 4.29 0.21 -2.02
N ASP A 118 4.93 -0.33 -3.05
CA ASP A 118 5.43 -1.70 -3.06
C ASP A 118 6.49 -1.91 -1.99
N ASP A 119 7.36 -0.92 -1.81
CA ASP A 119 8.34 -0.91 -0.74
C ASP A 119 7.67 -0.92 0.64
N ALA A 120 6.67 -0.04 0.86
CA ALA A 120 5.91 0.00 2.11
C ALA A 120 5.18 -1.33 2.40
N GLN A 121 4.63 -2.01 1.37
CA GLN A 121 4.00 -3.32 1.53
C GLN A 121 5.01 -4.41 1.86
N HIS A 122 6.17 -4.40 1.20
CA HIS A 122 7.23 -5.37 1.45
C HIS A 122 7.70 -5.32 2.91
N HIS A 123 7.89 -4.11 3.44
CA HIS A 123 8.26 -3.90 4.84
C HIS A 123 7.12 -4.21 5.82
N GLY A 124 5.85 -4.02 5.42
CA GLY A 124 4.68 -4.30 6.27
C GLY A 124 4.30 -5.78 6.41
N ARG A 125 4.56 -6.60 5.37
CA ARG A 125 4.20 -8.02 5.30
C ARG A 125 4.73 -8.89 6.47
N PRO A 126 6.00 -8.80 6.90
CA PRO A 126 6.51 -9.61 8.02
C PRO A 126 5.81 -9.28 9.35
N PHE A 127 5.44 -8.01 9.59
CA PHE A 127 4.71 -7.63 10.79
C PHE A 127 3.31 -8.25 10.83
N GLY A 128 2.61 -8.32 9.70
CA GLY A 128 1.31 -8.98 9.60
C GLY A 128 1.39 -10.48 9.95
N LEU A 129 2.40 -11.18 9.42
CA LEU A 129 2.63 -12.60 9.74
C LEU A 129 2.99 -12.80 11.22
N ALA A 130 3.84 -11.93 11.78
CA ALA A 130 4.20 -11.97 13.19
C ALA A 130 2.97 -11.84 14.10
N VAL A 131 2.06 -10.91 13.80
CA VAL A 131 0.80 -10.73 14.57
C VAL A 131 -0.04 -12.00 14.54
N ILE A 132 -0.20 -12.65 13.39
CA ILE A 132 -1.00 -13.88 13.26
C ILE A 132 -0.41 -14.99 14.15
N PHE A 133 0.90 -15.26 14.05
CA PHE A 133 1.54 -16.29 14.85
C PHE A 133 1.51 -15.98 16.36
N LEU A 134 1.74 -14.72 16.76
CA LEU A 134 1.69 -14.31 18.16
C LEU A 134 0.27 -14.44 18.73
N GLN A 135 -0.77 -14.10 17.97
CA GLN A 135 -2.16 -14.27 18.39
C GLN A 135 -2.53 -15.76 18.56
N ILE A 136 -2.12 -16.62 17.63
CA ILE A 136 -2.33 -18.08 17.76
C ILE A 136 -1.62 -18.61 19.01
N ALA A 137 -0.39 -18.16 19.28
CA ALA A 137 0.37 -18.55 20.46
C ALA A 137 -0.34 -18.14 21.77
N ILE A 138 -0.88 -16.91 21.84
CA ILE A 138 -1.66 -16.42 23.00
C ILE A 138 -2.94 -17.25 23.18
N LEU A 139 -3.61 -17.60 22.08
CA LEU A 139 -4.83 -18.43 22.12
C LEU A 139 -4.52 -19.83 22.66
N LEU A 140 -3.43 -20.44 22.19
CA LEU A 140 -2.96 -21.75 22.67
C LEU A 140 -2.54 -21.70 24.15
N SER A 141 -1.89 -20.63 24.59
CA SER A 141 -1.55 -20.43 26.01
C SER A 141 -2.79 -20.31 26.88
N SER A 142 -3.84 -19.62 26.41
CA SER A 142 -5.13 -19.52 27.11
C SER A 142 -5.81 -20.90 27.23
N ILE A 143 -5.82 -21.69 26.16
CA ILE A 143 -6.37 -23.05 26.17
C ILE A 143 -5.56 -23.97 27.09
N ALA A 144 -4.23 -23.85 27.10
CA ALA A 144 -3.36 -24.64 27.96
C ALA A 144 -3.61 -24.35 29.46
N ALA A 145 -3.88 -23.09 29.81
CA ALA A 145 -4.26 -22.69 31.16
C ALA A 145 -5.62 -23.29 31.57
N LEU A 146 -6.63 -23.23 30.68
CA LEU A 146 -7.96 -23.79 30.93
C LEU A 146 -7.95 -25.31 31.09
N LEU A 147 -7.22 -26.01 30.21
CA LEU A 147 -7.15 -27.48 30.21
C LEU A 147 -6.14 -28.02 31.23
N LYS A 148 -5.38 -27.16 31.92
CA LYS A 148 -4.23 -27.51 32.77
C LYS A 148 -3.28 -28.54 32.09
N LYS A 149 -3.11 -28.48 30.77
CA LYS A 149 -2.31 -29.42 29.97
C LYS A 149 -1.01 -28.79 29.48
N LYS A 150 0.11 -29.21 30.06
CA LYS A 150 1.46 -28.72 29.73
C LYS A 150 1.87 -28.93 28.26
N MET A 151 1.40 -29.98 27.59
CA MET A 151 1.72 -30.22 26.17
C MET A 151 1.18 -29.11 25.25
N VAL A 152 -0.02 -28.59 25.55
CA VAL A 152 -0.64 -27.51 24.78
C VAL A 152 0.15 -26.21 24.97
N TRP A 153 0.69 -25.97 26.17
CA TRP A 153 1.54 -24.82 26.44
C TRP A 153 2.86 -24.88 25.65
N VAL A 154 3.51 -26.05 25.59
CA VAL A 154 4.76 -26.22 24.80
C VAL A 154 4.50 -25.97 23.31
N ALA A 155 3.37 -26.46 22.78
CA ALA A 155 2.97 -26.16 21.40
C ALA A 155 2.74 -24.66 21.17
N GLY A 156 2.06 -23.99 22.11
CA GLY A 156 1.85 -22.53 22.07
C GLY A 156 3.16 -21.74 22.10
N VAL A 157 4.12 -22.14 22.95
CA VAL A 157 5.45 -21.52 23.02
C VAL A 157 6.23 -21.72 21.71
N ALA A 158 6.18 -22.91 21.11
CA ALA A 158 6.84 -23.16 19.82
C ALA A 158 6.30 -22.25 18.70
N VAL A 159 4.97 -22.09 18.62
CA VAL A 159 4.33 -21.16 17.68
C VAL A 159 4.70 -19.70 18.00
N GLY A 160 4.75 -19.36 19.30
CA GLY A 160 5.15 -18.04 19.77
C GLY A 160 6.58 -17.68 19.40
N ILE A 161 7.52 -18.63 19.46
CA ILE A 161 8.90 -18.45 19.02
C ILE A 161 8.94 -18.15 17.51
N CYS A 162 8.18 -18.87 16.69
CA CYS A 162 8.08 -18.55 15.26
C CYS A 162 7.55 -17.13 15.01
N GLY A 163 6.55 -16.69 15.81
CA GLY A 163 6.04 -15.33 15.77
C GLY A 163 7.08 -14.27 16.18
N LEU A 164 7.86 -14.55 17.23
CA LEU A 164 8.96 -13.70 17.69
C LEU A 164 10.08 -13.58 16.66
N VAL A 165 10.42 -14.67 15.97
CA VAL A 165 11.41 -14.66 14.87
C VAL A 165 10.91 -13.78 13.73
N GLN A 166 9.64 -13.88 13.34
CA GLN A 166 9.08 -13.00 12.30
C GLN A 166 8.99 -11.55 12.76
N PHE A 167 8.70 -11.30 14.03
CA PHE A 167 8.74 -9.96 14.61
C PHE A 167 10.15 -9.37 14.56
N ALA A 168 11.16 -10.15 14.97
CA ALA A 168 12.56 -9.75 14.92
C ALA A 168 13.04 -9.55 13.48
N ASN A 169 12.63 -10.40 12.54
CA ASN A 169 12.92 -10.25 11.12
C ASN A 169 12.30 -8.97 10.55
N GLY A 170 11.03 -8.69 10.85
CA GLY A 170 10.40 -7.41 10.48
C GLY A 170 11.09 -6.20 11.13
N PHE A 171 11.61 -6.35 12.34
CA PHE A 171 12.38 -5.30 13.02
C PHE A 171 13.79 -5.12 12.44
N MET A 172 14.46 -6.18 12.00
CA MET A 172 15.77 -6.12 11.34
C MET A 172 15.67 -5.66 9.89
N LEU A 173 14.65 -6.07 9.14
CA LEU A 173 14.35 -5.54 7.81
C LEU A 173 14.03 -4.03 7.85
N PHE A 174 13.72 -3.51 9.04
CA PHE A 174 13.49 -2.10 9.30
C PHE A 174 14.76 -1.31 9.67
N MET A 175 15.83 -1.97 10.16
CA MET A 175 17.09 -1.31 10.52
C MET A 175 18.02 -1.26 9.31
#